data_AF-A0A956YS64-F1
#
_entry.id   AF-A0A956YS64-F1
#
_cell.length_a   1.000
_cell.length_b   1.000
_cell.length_c   1.000
_cell.angle_alpha   90.00
_cell.angle_beta   90.00
_cell.angle_gamma   90.00
#
_symmetry.space_group_name_H-M   'P 1'
#
loop_
_entity.id
_entity.type
_entity.pdbx_description
1 polymer ?
#
loop_
_entity_poly.entity_id
_entity_poly.type
_entity_poly.pdbx_seq_one_letter_code
_entity_poly.pdbx_strand_id
1 'polypeptide(L)'
;MPGRSVPRLLIVISFILFLSSCQLFPRFECNPDESYARKADLPPTAADVQERCSGLHYEVTFKMAAEDLAAFQMNSPIQAWRVDNSSDIFAEPPFAEQAARASQYLYGEFSNGIDLINVLIDMSDGRVYTVYYDADYVD
;
A
#
# COMPACT_ATOMS: atom_id res chain seq x y z
N MET A 1 -55.59 -37.82 14.70
CA MET A 1 -55.37 -36.76 15.73
C MET A 1 -53.97 -36.93 16.32
N PRO A 2 -53.31 -35.83 16.72
CA PRO A 2 -51.86 -35.63 16.55
C PRO A 2 -51.05 -35.91 17.82
N GLY A 3 -49.73 -36.10 17.66
CA GLY A 3 -48.80 -36.22 18.78
C GLY A 3 -47.33 -36.12 18.34
N ARG A 4 -46.93 -34.94 17.87
CA ARG A 4 -45.52 -34.54 17.70
C ARG A 4 -44.77 -34.65 19.03
N SER A 5 -43.50 -35.07 18.98
CA SER A 5 -42.42 -34.52 19.82
C SER A 5 -41.07 -34.92 19.22
N VAL A 6 -40.57 -34.09 18.32
CA VAL A 6 -39.15 -34.09 17.92
C VAL A 6 -38.40 -33.33 19.01
N PRO A 7 -37.41 -33.92 19.70
CA PRO A 7 -36.53 -33.15 20.54
C PRO A 7 -35.60 -32.32 19.63
N ARG A 8 -36.04 -31.08 19.36
CA ARG A 8 -35.16 -29.98 19.00
C ARG A 8 -34.40 -29.59 20.27
N LEU A 9 -33.17 -30.05 20.42
CA LEU A 9 -32.15 -29.32 21.19
C LEU A 9 -30.82 -29.99 20.97
N LEU A 10 -29.76 -29.18 20.91
CA LEU A 10 -28.35 -29.58 20.87
C LEU A 10 -27.86 -30.03 19.50
N ILE A 11 -27.47 -29.06 18.66
CA ILE A 11 -26.15 -28.94 18.01
C ILE A 11 -26.15 -27.50 17.43
N VAL A 12 -26.01 -26.51 18.31
CA VAL A 12 -25.69 -25.11 17.92
C VAL A 12 -24.68 -24.57 18.93
N ILE A 13 -23.63 -25.34 19.23
CA ILE A 13 -22.51 -24.86 20.06
C ILE A 13 -21.23 -25.59 19.59
N SER A 14 -20.84 -25.43 18.33
CA SER A 14 -19.49 -25.85 17.86
C SER A 14 -18.95 -25.03 16.68
N PHE A 15 -19.50 -23.84 16.41
CA PHE A 15 -19.12 -23.01 15.26
C PHE A 15 -18.58 -21.62 15.64
N ILE A 16 -18.01 -21.47 16.86
CA ILE A 16 -17.50 -20.18 17.36
C ILE A 16 -16.09 -20.34 17.95
N LEU A 17 -15.17 -21.02 17.27
CA LEU A 17 -13.77 -21.14 17.73
C LEU A 17 -12.70 -21.03 16.62
N PHE A 18 -13.00 -20.46 15.46
CA PHE A 18 -12.01 -20.32 14.36
C PHE A 18 -11.90 -18.91 13.74
N LEU A 19 -12.23 -17.85 14.48
CA LEU A 19 -12.22 -16.46 13.94
C LEU A 19 -11.43 -15.46 14.80
N SER A 20 -10.36 -15.87 15.48
CA SER A 20 -9.63 -14.95 16.38
C SER A 20 -8.12 -15.17 16.40
N SER A 21 -7.51 -15.37 15.24
CA SER A 21 -6.04 -15.36 15.12
C SER A 21 -5.59 -14.57 13.89
N CYS A 22 -6.03 -13.31 13.81
CA CYS A 22 -5.55 -12.38 12.79
C CYS A 22 -5.53 -10.94 13.29
N GLN A 23 -4.99 -10.66 14.49
CA GLN A 23 -4.65 -9.29 14.91
C GLN A 23 -3.48 -9.32 15.89
N LEU A 24 -2.27 -9.60 15.40
CA LEU A 24 -1.06 -9.41 16.20
C LEU A 24 0.16 -9.01 15.36
N PHE A 25 -0.07 -8.25 14.28
CA PHE A 25 0.98 -7.43 13.72
C PHE A 25 0.71 -6.00 14.21
N PRO A 26 1.61 -5.41 15.01
CA PRO A 26 1.49 -4.00 15.33
C PRO A 26 1.50 -3.23 14.01
N ARG A 27 0.42 -2.48 13.74
CA ARG A 27 0.47 -1.42 12.74
C ARG A 27 1.49 -0.42 13.27
N PHE A 28 2.65 -0.36 12.63
CA PHE A 28 3.62 0.71 12.86
C PHE A 28 3.05 1.97 12.21
N GLU A 29 2.02 2.55 12.84
CA GLU A 29 1.51 3.85 12.43
C GLU A 29 2.62 4.87 12.71
N CYS A 30 3.05 5.57 11.65
CA CYS A 30 3.98 6.68 11.75
C CYS A 30 3.51 7.67 12.82
N ASN A 31 4.36 7.92 13.82
CA ASN A 31 4.05 8.78 14.95
C ASN A 31 3.60 10.16 14.44
N PRO A 32 2.44 10.69 14.85
CA PRO A 32 1.97 12.00 14.40
C PRO A 32 2.92 13.15 14.76
N ASP A 33 3.81 12.97 15.74
CA ASP A 33 4.86 13.95 16.08
C ASP A 33 6.06 13.93 15.12
N GLU A 34 6.15 12.97 14.20
CA GLU A 34 7.16 12.88 13.13
C GLU A 34 6.65 13.57 11.83
N SER A 35 5.91 14.68 12.00
CA SER A 35 5.07 15.34 10.99
C SER A 35 5.80 16.10 9.86
N TYR A 36 7.12 15.98 9.75
CA TYR A 36 7.89 16.72 8.74
C TYR A 36 7.99 15.97 7.41
N ALA A 37 7.88 14.64 7.42
CA ALA A 37 7.89 13.85 6.20
C ALA A 37 6.52 13.95 5.49
N ARG A 38 6.54 14.16 4.17
CA ARG A 38 5.31 14.26 3.38
C ARG A 38 4.69 12.87 3.20
N LYS A 39 3.64 12.59 3.96
CA LYS A 39 2.85 11.36 3.82
C LYS A 39 2.11 11.32 2.47
N ALA A 40 1.95 10.11 1.95
CA ALA A 40 1.16 9.86 0.75
C ALA A 40 -0.34 9.94 1.06
N ASP A 41 -1.11 10.58 0.18
CA ASP A 41 -2.56 10.51 0.20
C ASP A 41 -3.03 9.14 -0.33
N LEU A 42 -3.36 8.23 0.60
CA LEU A 42 -3.78 6.88 0.25
C LEU A 42 -5.19 6.88 -0.37
N PRO A 43 -5.39 6.23 -1.54
CA PRO A 43 -6.71 6.16 -2.16
C PRO A 43 -7.66 5.28 -1.33
N PRO A 44 -9.00 5.41 -1.50
CA PRO A 44 -9.97 4.61 -0.74
C PRO A 44 -9.86 3.10 -0.93
N THR A 45 -9.33 2.64 -2.06
CA THR A 45 -9.09 1.19 -2.30
C THR A 45 -7.76 0.68 -1.75
N ALA A 46 -6.98 1.54 -1.08
CA ALA A 46 -5.70 1.15 -0.50
C ALA A 46 -5.85 -0.05 0.43
N ALA A 47 -5.10 -1.10 0.13
CA ALA A 47 -5.05 -2.35 0.88
C ALA A 47 -3.59 -2.77 1.13
N ASP A 48 -3.40 -3.73 2.04
CA ASP A 48 -2.07 -4.25 2.39
C ASP A 48 -1.05 -3.14 2.76
N VAL A 49 -1.54 -2.08 3.39
CA VAL A 49 -0.74 -0.90 3.75
C VAL A 49 0.34 -1.26 4.77
N GLN A 50 1.59 -0.94 4.42
CA GLN A 50 2.77 -1.09 5.27
C GLN A 50 3.53 0.23 5.27
N GLU A 51 3.47 0.94 6.38
CA GLU A 51 4.16 2.21 6.58
C GLU A 51 5.43 2.02 7.41
N ARG A 52 6.44 2.84 7.14
CA ARG A 52 7.63 2.99 7.96
C ARG A 52 8.01 4.47 8.02
N CYS A 53 8.31 4.95 9.23
CA CYS A 53 8.87 6.27 9.46
C CYS A 53 10.21 6.18 10.16
N SER A 54 11.12 7.09 9.80
CA SER A 54 12.41 7.23 10.45
C SER A 54 12.85 8.70 10.42
N GLY A 55 12.42 9.49 11.41
CA GLY A 55 12.75 10.91 11.50
C GLY A 55 12.05 11.74 10.42
N LEU A 56 12.82 12.19 9.44
CA LEU A 56 12.35 13.03 8.30
C LEU A 56 11.96 12.22 7.07
N HIS A 57 11.98 10.89 7.20
CA HIS A 57 11.78 9.93 6.12
C HIS A 57 10.47 9.15 6.31
N TYR A 58 9.71 8.98 5.22
CA TYR A 58 8.46 8.25 5.15
C TYR A 58 8.46 7.28 3.95
N GLU A 59 8.29 5.98 4.26
CA GLU A 59 8.06 4.92 3.29
C GLU A 59 6.64 4.37 3.47
N VAL A 60 5.93 4.15 2.37
CA VAL A 60 4.71 3.34 2.39
C VAL A 60 4.64 2.43 1.18
N THR A 61 4.27 1.18 1.43
CA THR A 61 3.87 0.22 0.40
C THR A 61 2.39 -0.09 0.57
N PHE A 62 1.63 -0.08 -0.52
CA PHE A 62 0.21 -0.46 -0.51
C PHE A 62 -0.22 -1.00 -1.86
N LYS A 63 -1.36 -1.69 -1.89
CA LYS A 63 -2.05 -2.08 -3.11
C LYS A 63 -3.22 -1.15 -3.38
N MET A 64 -3.47 -0.81 -4.64
CA MET A 64 -4.65 -0.03 -5.06
C MET A 64 -5.30 -0.63 -6.29
N ALA A 65 -6.58 -0.36 -6.51
CA ALA A 65 -7.26 -0.71 -7.74
C ALA A 65 -6.75 0.14 -8.92
N ALA A 66 -6.73 -0.43 -10.13
CA ALA A 66 -6.27 0.28 -11.32
C ALA A 66 -7.08 1.57 -11.62
N GLU A 67 -8.35 1.61 -11.22
CA GLU A 67 -9.24 2.77 -11.38
C GLU A 67 -8.82 4.00 -10.54
N ASP A 68 -8.09 3.79 -9.44
CA ASP A 68 -7.63 4.87 -8.58
C ASP A 68 -6.33 5.52 -9.08
N LEU A 69 -5.67 4.93 -10.09
CA LEU A 69 -4.37 5.40 -10.58
C LEU A 69 -4.41 6.88 -10.98
N ALA A 70 -5.41 7.29 -11.77
CA ALA A 70 -5.52 8.67 -12.24
C ALA A 70 -5.70 9.67 -11.08
N ALA A 71 -6.52 9.30 -10.08
CA ALA A 71 -6.72 10.12 -8.90
C ALA A 71 -5.44 10.23 -8.07
N PHE A 72 -4.75 9.11 -7.86
CA PHE A 72 -3.47 9.07 -7.16
C PHE A 72 -2.42 9.95 -7.84
N GLN A 73 -2.31 9.90 -9.18
CA GLN A 73 -1.38 10.75 -9.92
C GLN A 73 -1.71 12.25 -9.80
N MET A 74 -2.99 12.62 -9.80
CA MET A 74 -3.42 14.02 -9.68
C MET A 74 -3.19 14.60 -8.29
N ASN A 75 -3.25 13.76 -7.25
CA ASN A 75 -3.04 14.19 -5.86
C ASN A 75 -1.57 14.15 -5.44
N SER A 76 -0.71 13.50 -6.23
CA SER A 76 0.73 13.47 -5.99
C SER A 76 1.40 14.77 -6.46
N PRO A 77 2.46 15.27 -5.78
CA PRO A 77 3.27 16.38 -6.27
C PRO A 77 4.12 16.04 -7.52
N ILE A 78 4.13 14.77 -7.95
CA ILE A 78 4.86 14.31 -9.14
C ILE A 78 4.29 14.96 -10.41
N GLN A 79 5.16 15.70 -11.11
CA GLN A 79 4.79 16.42 -12.33
C GLN A 79 4.97 15.60 -13.61
N ALA A 80 5.90 14.64 -13.60
CA ALA A 80 6.24 13.84 -14.76
C ALA A 80 6.24 12.35 -14.39
N TRP A 81 5.30 11.61 -14.98
CA TRP A 81 5.20 10.17 -14.84
C TRP A 81 5.78 9.49 -16.09
N ARG A 82 6.58 8.46 -15.89
CA ARG A 82 7.25 7.71 -16.95
C ARG A 82 6.83 6.24 -16.88
N VAL A 83 6.33 5.72 -17.99
CA VAL A 83 6.13 4.28 -18.15
C VAL A 83 7.43 3.73 -18.72
N ASP A 84 8.02 2.76 -18.04
CA ASP A 84 9.19 2.06 -18.56
C ASP A 84 9.09 0.55 -18.31
N ASN A 85 9.56 -0.19 -19.30
CA ASN A 85 9.60 -1.65 -19.30
C ASN A 85 11.06 -2.16 -19.35
N SER A 86 12.04 -1.27 -19.36
CA SER A 86 13.47 -1.55 -19.31
C SER A 86 13.96 -1.54 -17.86
N SER A 87 14.75 -2.55 -17.50
CA SER A 87 15.28 -2.75 -16.15
C SER A 87 16.28 -1.68 -15.70
N ASP A 88 16.79 -0.90 -16.64
CA ASP A 88 18.00 -0.09 -16.44
C ASP A 88 17.73 1.19 -15.63
N ILE A 89 16.47 1.63 -15.56
CA ILE A 89 16.08 2.81 -14.75
C ILE A 89 16.25 2.56 -13.24
N PHE A 90 16.29 1.31 -12.79
CA PHE A 90 16.26 0.95 -11.37
C PHE A 90 17.46 0.14 -10.93
N ALA A 91 18.61 0.27 -11.59
CA ALA A 91 19.86 -0.33 -11.11
C ALA A 91 20.34 0.26 -9.78
N GLU A 92 19.78 1.41 -9.37
CA GLU A 92 20.15 2.13 -8.16
C GLU A 92 18.99 2.17 -7.14
N PRO A 93 19.28 2.22 -5.82
CA PRO A 93 18.28 2.42 -4.77
C PRO A 93 17.42 3.68 -5.00
N PRO A 94 16.18 3.76 -4.43
CA PRO A 94 15.63 2.90 -3.39
C PRO A 94 14.85 1.67 -3.89
N PHE A 95 14.49 1.59 -5.17
CA PHE A 95 13.53 0.59 -5.67
C PHE A 95 14.12 -0.58 -6.45
N ALA A 96 15.45 -0.75 -6.44
CA ALA A 96 16.14 -1.75 -7.24
C ALA A 96 15.62 -3.19 -7.05
N GLU A 97 15.25 -3.56 -5.81
CA GLU A 97 14.72 -4.91 -5.53
C GLU A 97 13.27 -5.10 -5.99
N GLN A 98 12.47 -4.03 -5.94
CA GLN A 98 11.05 -4.03 -6.31
C GLN A 98 10.91 -4.05 -7.83
N ALA A 99 11.70 -3.23 -8.52
CA ALA A 99 11.73 -3.11 -9.98
C ALA A 99 12.27 -4.37 -10.70
N ALA A 100 12.89 -5.30 -10.00
CA ALA A 100 13.32 -6.57 -10.57
C ALA A 100 12.19 -7.62 -10.72
N ARG A 101 11.03 -7.42 -10.08
CA ARG A 101 10.01 -8.48 -9.89
C ARG A 101 8.82 -8.43 -10.84
N ALA A 102 8.67 -7.34 -11.57
CA ALA A 102 7.50 -7.01 -12.36
C ALA A 102 7.86 -6.68 -13.82
N SER A 103 6.85 -6.78 -14.69
CA SER A 103 6.98 -6.70 -16.15
C SER A 103 6.64 -5.32 -16.72
N GLN A 104 5.95 -4.48 -15.96
CA GLN A 104 5.57 -3.13 -16.38
C GLN A 104 5.49 -2.21 -15.17
N TYR A 105 6.11 -1.03 -15.30
CA TYR A 105 6.13 -0.04 -14.22
C TYR A 105 5.68 1.34 -14.68
N LEU A 106 5.16 2.08 -13.72
CA LEU A 106 5.01 3.53 -13.80
C LEU A 106 5.81 4.15 -12.67
N TYR A 107 6.63 5.13 -13.00
CA TYR A 107 7.51 5.78 -12.06
C TYR A 107 7.38 7.30 -12.12
N GLY A 108 7.61 7.96 -11.00
CA GLY A 108 7.64 9.40 -10.92
C GLY A 108 8.52 9.91 -9.78
N GLU A 109 9.11 11.08 -10.02
CA GLU A 109 10.02 11.76 -9.09
C GLU A 109 9.53 13.19 -8.87
N PHE A 110 9.79 13.70 -7.67
CA PHE A 110 9.64 15.11 -7.36
C PHE A 110 10.75 15.55 -6.42
N SER A 111 11.34 16.72 -6.70
CA SER A 111 12.26 17.39 -5.78
C SER A 111 12.12 18.90 -5.91
N ASN A 112 12.05 19.60 -4.78
CA ASN A 112 11.93 21.07 -4.71
C ASN A 112 12.98 21.71 -3.79
N GLY A 113 13.99 20.95 -3.35
CA GLY A 113 15.01 21.39 -2.39
C GLY A 113 14.62 21.23 -0.91
N ILE A 114 13.33 21.01 -0.62
CA ILE A 114 12.80 20.77 0.73
C ILE A 114 12.34 19.31 0.85
N ASP A 115 11.68 18.81 -0.18
CA ASP A 115 11.15 17.46 -0.29
C ASP A 115 11.87 16.72 -1.43
N LEU A 116 12.11 15.42 -1.24
CA LEU A 116 12.47 14.46 -2.27
C LEU A 116 11.46 13.31 -2.19
N ILE A 117 10.79 13.00 -3.30
CA ILE A 117 9.73 12.00 -3.36
C ILE A 117 9.93 11.12 -4.59
N ASN A 118 9.97 9.82 -4.37
CA ASN A 118 10.04 8.81 -5.42
C ASN A 118 8.83 7.88 -5.31
N VAL A 119 8.22 7.55 -6.44
CA VAL A 119 7.08 6.63 -6.48
C VAL A 119 7.27 5.63 -7.60
N LEU A 120 7.25 4.34 -7.23
CA LEU A 120 7.21 3.22 -8.17
C LEU A 120 5.88 2.50 -8.07
N ILE A 121 5.24 2.24 -9.21
CA ILE A 121 3.99 1.50 -9.30
C ILE A 121 4.20 0.28 -10.20
N ASP A 122 4.05 -0.91 -9.62
CA ASP A 122 3.98 -2.17 -10.36
C ASP A 122 2.59 -2.30 -11.01
N MET A 123 2.57 -2.28 -12.35
CA MET A 123 1.35 -2.37 -13.15
C MET A 123 1.12 -3.75 -13.78
N SER A 124 1.89 -4.76 -13.39
CA SER A 124 1.93 -6.07 -14.07
C SER A 124 0.62 -6.87 -14.01
N ASP A 125 -0.17 -6.72 -12.95
CA ASP A 125 -1.46 -7.41 -12.78
C ASP A 125 -2.59 -6.75 -13.62
N GLY A 126 -2.47 -5.46 -13.95
CA GLY A 126 -3.46 -4.73 -14.74
C GLY A 126 -4.78 -4.42 -14.01
N ARG A 127 -5.07 -5.08 -12.88
CA ARG A 127 -6.29 -4.86 -12.08
C ARG A 127 -5.97 -4.26 -10.71
N VAL A 128 -4.88 -4.71 -10.10
CA VAL A 128 -4.37 -4.22 -8.82
C VAL A 128 -2.93 -3.80 -9.00
N TYR A 129 -2.58 -2.61 -8.51
CA TYR A 129 -1.24 -2.08 -8.59
C TYR A 129 -0.59 -2.04 -7.21
N THR A 130 0.67 -2.43 -7.13
CA THR A 130 1.46 -2.27 -5.91
C THR A 130 2.24 -0.97 -6.03
N VAL A 131 2.02 -0.06 -5.07
CA VAL A 131 2.66 1.25 -5.00
C VAL A 131 3.73 1.22 -3.91
N TYR A 132 4.92 1.66 -4.27
CA TYR A 132 6.04 1.94 -3.38
C TYR A 132 6.24 3.45 -3.40
N TYR A 133 6.03 4.09 -2.25
CA TYR A 133 6.17 5.53 -2.07
C TYR A 133 7.26 5.78 -1.04
N ASP A 134 8.20 6.64 -1.41
CA ASP A 134 9.38 6.98 -0.64
C ASP A 134 9.51 8.50 -0.62
N ALA A 135 9.59 9.09 0.56
CA ALA A 135 9.68 10.53 0.72
C ALA A 135 10.65 10.92 1.84
N ASP A 136 11.54 11.85 1.53
CA ASP A 136 12.50 12.47 2.43
C ASP A 136 12.25 13.98 2.50
N TYR A 137 12.33 14.52 3.72
CA TYR A 137 12.49 15.94 3.95
C TYR A 137 13.98 16.27 4.10
N VAL A 138 14.47 17.19 3.25
CA VAL A 138 15.90 17.43 2.96
C VAL A 138 16.44 18.73 3.59
N ASP A 139 15.58 19.69 3.95
CA ASP A 139 15.96 21.08 4.36
C ASP A 139 15.95 21.37 5.87
#